data_AF-D5X2A3-F1
#
_entry.id   AF-D5X2A3-F1
#
_cell.length_a   1.000
_cell.length_b   1.000
_cell.length_c   1.000
_cell.angle_alpha   90.00
_cell.angle_beta   90.00
_cell.angle_gamma   90.00
#
_symmetry.space_group_name_H-M   'P 1'
#
loop_
_entity.id
_entity.type
_entity.pdbx_description
1 polymer ?
#
loop_
_entity_poly.entity_id
_entity_poly.type
_entity_poly.pdbx_seq_one_letter_code
_entity_poly.pdbx_strand_id
1 'polypeptide(L)'
;MDLDKFQEMLAAPGRSKEQLLLILENARNKEAFAHILAVEQVLEQRFPGWRKRPSNRGGARPTVAMFQGEVREFPSQKEAYIWLIERFVANNPSPFVNLNWETVFIVKGQEVLYFAKSLLVLFLQKPHLGEDPNMHHRLSNGWYARLVLNEEQKVEILERIAAVSRFKMGVDWDWNSRGLAPGRLDPDELLRELKDLGLGHAANP
;
A
#
# COMPACT_ATOMS: atom_id res chain seq x y z
N MET A 1 -4.55 -42.64 5.59
CA MET A 1 -3.13 -43.01 5.80
C MET A 1 -2.94 -43.08 7.30
N ASP A 2 -2.15 -44.05 7.76
CA ASP A 2 -1.83 -44.20 9.18
C ASP A 2 -0.89 -43.06 9.63
N LEU A 3 -1.11 -42.51 10.82
CA LEU A 3 -0.39 -41.33 11.32
C LEU A 3 1.10 -41.65 11.52
N ASP A 4 1.43 -42.86 11.95
CA ASP A 4 2.80 -43.28 12.21
C ASP A 4 3.60 -43.36 10.90
N LYS A 5 3.02 -43.97 9.86
CA LYS A 5 3.60 -43.99 8.50
C LYS A 5 3.76 -42.59 7.93
N PHE A 6 2.82 -41.68 8.25
CA PHE A 6 2.91 -40.30 7.83
C PHE A 6 4.05 -39.55 8.53
N GLN A 7 4.26 -39.78 9.82
CA GLN A 7 5.37 -39.18 10.58
C GLN A 7 6.74 -39.69 10.09
N GLU A 8 6.89 -40.99 9.85
CA GLU A 8 8.12 -41.56 9.25
C GLU A 8 8.43 -40.92 7.89
N MET A 9 7.38 -40.73 7.09
CA MET A 9 7.46 -40.08 5.79
C MET A 9 7.88 -38.60 5.90
N LEU A 10 7.48 -37.88 6.94
CA LEU A 10 7.90 -36.49 7.20
C LEU A 10 9.32 -36.39 7.74
N ALA A 11 9.77 -37.38 8.52
CA ALA A 11 11.10 -37.44 9.12
C ALA A 11 12.22 -37.68 8.08
N ALA A 12 11.88 -38.09 6.86
CA ALA A 12 12.84 -38.30 5.78
C ALA A 12 13.66 -37.02 5.49
N PRO A 13 15.01 -37.06 5.61
CA PRO A 13 15.86 -35.87 5.51
C PRO A 13 15.90 -35.26 4.10
N GLY A 14 15.53 -36.02 3.07
CA GLY A 14 15.52 -35.56 1.67
C GLY A 14 14.35 -34.64 1.28
N ARG A 15 13.38 -34.40 2.18
CA ARG A 15 12.23 -33.54 1.86
C ARG A 15 12.59 -32.07 1.93
N SER A 16 12.24 -31.33 0.88
CA SER A 16 12.40 -29.88 0.85
C SER A 16 11.31 -29.16 1.63
N LYS A 17 11.54 -27.88 1.94
CA LYS A 17 10.55 -27.02 2.61
C LYS A 17 9.27 -26.89 1.79
N GLU A 18 9.40 -26.73 0.47
CA GLU A 18 8.29 -26.57 -0.48
C GLU A 18 7.40 -27.81 -0.49
N GLN A 19 8.01 -29.00 -0.47
CA GLN A 19 7.28 -30.27 -0.41
C GLN A 19 6.47 -30.40 0.89
N LEU A 20 7.04 -30.00 2.03
CA LEU A 20 6.32 -30.01 3.30
C LEU A 20 5.18 -28.99 3.34
N LEU A 21 5.36 -27.80 2.75
CA LEU A 21 4.28 -26.81 2.63
C LEU A 21 3.14 -27.30 1.73
N LEU A 22 3.45 -28.00 0.64
CA LEU A 22 2.45 -28.62 -0.22
C LEU A 22 1.67 -29.72 0.51
N ILE A 23 2.34 -30.53 1.33
CA ILE A 23 1.68 -31.55 2.16
C ILE A 23 0.78 -30.88 3.22
N LEU A 24 1.23 -29.78 3.83
CA LEU A 24 0.45 -29.00 4.79
C LEU A 24 -0.83 -28.45 4.15
N GLU A 25 -0.74 -27.90 2.95
CA GLU A 25 -1.87 -27.38 2.18
C GLU A 25 -2.87 -28.50 1.85
N ASN A 26 -2.38 -29.64 1.37
CA ASN A 26 -3.21 -30.82 1.10
C ASN A 26 -3.91 -31.35 2.37
N ALA A 27 -3.24 -31.31 3.53
CA ALA A 27 -3.83 -31.72 4.81
C ALA A 27 -4.91 -30.74 5.28
N ARG A 28 -4.72 -29.43 5.04
CA ARG A 28 -5.73 -28.38 5.32
C ARG A 28 -6.96 -28.53 4.45
N ASN A 29 -6.78 -28.76 3.15
CA ASN A 29 -7.89 -28.97 2.20
C ASN A 29 -8.73 -30.20 2.52
N LYS A 30 -8.16 -31.17 3.26
CA LYS A 30 -8.82 -32.39 3.72
C LYS A 30 -9.26 -32.33 5.19
N GLU A 31 -9.10 -31.18 5.85
CA GLU A 31 -9.41 -30.96 7.27
C GLU A 31 -8.78 -32.01 8.21
N ALA A 32 -7.61 -32.53 7.84
CA ALA A 32 -6.93 -33.60 8.57
C ALA A 32 -6.06 -33.05 9.71
N PHE A 33 -6.67 -32.60 10.80
CA PHE A 33 -6.00 -31.88 11.90
C PHE A 33 -4.73 -32.54 12.45
N ALA A 34 -4.75 -33.86 12.70
CA ALA A 34 -3.58 -34.58 13.21
C ALA A 34 -2.37 -34.52 12.23
N HIS A 35 -2.65 -34.51 10.92
CA HIS A 35 -1.62 -34.41 9.88
C HIS A 35 -1.09 -32.97 9.77
N ILE A 36 -1.95 -31.97 9.94
CA ILE A 36 -1.56 -30.56 9.99
C ILE A 36 -0.53 -30.34 11.11
N LEU A 37 -0.86 -30.78 12.33
CA LEU A 37 0.03 -30.63 13.50
C LEU A 37 1.38 -31.32 13.28
N ALA A 38 1.37 -32.55 12.76
CA ALA A 38 2.60 -33.29 12.49
C ALA A 38 3.52 -32.57 11.47
N VAL A 39 2.95 -32.04 10.39
CA VAL A 39 3.72 -31.28 9.38
C VAL A 39 4.23 -29.96 9.96
N GLU A 40 3.41 -29.24 10.72
CA GLU A 40 3.80 -27.98 11.35
C GLU A 40 4.94 -28.16 12.35
N GLN A 41 4.95 -29.26 13.12
CA GLN A 41 6.03 -29.58 14.06
C GLN A 41 7.35 -29.85 13.33
N VAL A 42 7.31 -30.62 12.24
CA VAL A 42 8.50 -30.91 11.43
C VAL A 42 9.01 -29.65 10.72
N LEU A 43 8.11 -28.80 10.22
CA LEU A 43 8.46 -27.50 9.64
C LEU A 43 9.11 -26.57 10.68
N GLU A 44 8.60 -26.53 11.91
CA GLU A 44 9.19 -25.70 12.97
C GLU A 44 10.57 -26.20 13.39
N GLN A 45 10.75 -27.52 13.51
CA GLN A 45 12.03 -28.13 13.88
C GLN A 45 13.09 -27.94 12.79
N ARG A 46 12.74 -28.18 11.52
CA ARG A 46 13.70 -28.17 10.39
C ARG A 46 13.92 -26.79 9.79
N PHE A 47 12.91 -25.93 9.85
CA PHE A 47 12.93 -24.59 9.28
C PHE A 47 12.39 -23.56 10.29
N PRO A 48 13.13 -23.29 11.39
CA PRO A 48 12.69 -22.34 12.41
C PRO A 48 12.26 -21.00 11.80
N GLY A 49 11.06 -20.53 12.16
CA GLY A 49 10.50 -19.32 11.56
C GLY A 49 9.99 -19.49 10.13
N TRP A 50 9.69 -20.69 9.66
CA TRP A 50 9.02 -20.92 8.36
C TRP A 50 7.69 -20.17 8.23
N ARG A 51 7.00 -19.90 9.36
CA ARG A 51 5.79 -19.06 9.42
C ARG A 51 6.09 -17.57 9.28
N LYS A 52 7.34 -17.15 9.53
CA LYS A 52 7.76 -15.78 9.22
C LYS A 52 7.72 -15.71 7.70
N ARG A 53 6.67 -15.06 7.17
CA ARG A 53 6.71 -14.59 5.79
C ARG A 53 8.07 -13.93 5.63
N PRO A 54 8.89 -14.29 4.63
CA PRO A 54 10.07 -13.49 4.34
C PRO A 54 9.55 -12.06 4.33
N SER A 55 10.09 -11.20 5.20
CA SER A 55 9.80 -9.79 5.06
C SER A 55 10.21 -9.54 3.63
N ASN A 56 9.25 -9.27 2.75
CA ASN A 56 9.54 -8.60 1.51
C ASN A 56 10.14 -7.29 2.01
N ARG A 57 11.46 -7.29 2.26
CA ARG A 57 12.32 -6.13 2.16
C ARG A 57 12.22 -5.81 0.67
N GLY A 58 11.04 -5.32 0.26
CA GLY A 58 10.86 -4.67 -1.01
C GLY A 58 11.92 -3.61 -0.96
N GLY A 59 12.94 -3.77 -1.79
CA GLY A 59 13.94 -2.73 -1.99
C GLY A 59 13.16 -1.43 -2.11
N ALA A 60 13.58 -0.43 -1.35
CA ALA A 60 12.96 0.87 -1.35
C ALA A 60 12.76 1.27 -2.82
N ARG A 61 11.49 1.35 -3.26
CA ARG A 61 11.17 1.68 -4.65
C ARG A 61 11.29 3.20 -4.76
N PRO A 62 12.28 3.73 -5.49
CA PRO A 62 12.36 5.16 -5.71
C PRO A 62 11.06 5.64 -6.32
N THR A 63 10.54 6.76 -5.84
CA THR A 63 9.23 7.28 -6.23
C THR A 63 9.35 8.76 -6.47
N VAL A 64 8.83 9.23 -7.59
CA VAL A 64 8.72 10.65 -7.90
C VAL A 64 7.31 11.09 -7.58
N ALA A 65 7.18 12.18 -6.82
CA ALA A 65 5.91 12.81 -6.54
C ALA A 65 5.95 14.27 -6.97
N MET A 66 4.81 14.76 -7.42
CA MET A 66 4.61 16.17 -7.78
C MET A 66 3.48 16.75 -6.94
N PHE A 67 3.63 18.00 -6.52
CA PHE A 67 2.55 18.77 -5.91
C PHE A 67 2.70 20.25 -6.27
N GLN A 68 1.69 20.83 -6.92
CA GLN A 68 1.61 22.23 -7.37
C GLN A 68 2.88 22.67 -8.11
N GLY A 69 3.35 21.86 -9.06
CA GLY A 69 4.56 22.11 -9.84
C GLY A 69 5.88 21.80 -9.13
N GLU A 70 5.87 21.54 -7.81
CA GLU A 70 7.05 21.07 -7.10
C GLU A 70 7.22 19.55 -7.32
N VAL A 71 8.29 19.16 -8.00
CA VAL A 71 8.65 17.75 -8.21
C VAL A 71 9.74 17.34 -7.20
N ARG A 72 9.56 16.19 -6.55
CA ARG A 72 10.57 15.60 -5.66
C ARG A 72 10.73 14.11 -5.90
N GLU A 73 11.97 13.66 -5.79
CA GLU A 73 12.32 12.24 -5.79
C GLU A 73 12.52 11.75 -4.37
N PHE A 74 12.00 10.56 -4.08
CA PHE A 74 12.11 9.91 -2.78
C PHE A 74 12.75 8.54 -2.93
N PRO A 75 13.58 8.11 -1.98
CA PRO A 75 14.17 6.78 -1.99
C PRO A 75 13.11 5.68 -1.81
N SER A 76 11.94 6.00 -1.25
CA SER A 76 10.85 5.05 -1.05
C SER A 76 9.46 5.64 -1.30
N GLN A 77 8.53 4.79 -1.75
CA GLN A 77 7.09 5.10 -1.80
C GLN A 77 6.54 5.59 -0.46
N LYS A 78 7.08 5.08 0.67
CA LYS A 78 6.63 5.49 2.00
C LYS A 78 6.87 6.99 2.23
N GLU A 79 8.04 7.48 1.86
CA GLU A 79 8.40 8.89 2.03
C GLU A 79 7.64 9.80 1.06
N ALA A 80 7.50 9.39 -0.20
CA ALA A 80 6.68 10.11 -1.18
C ALA A 80 5.22 10.25 -0.71
N TYR A 81 4.65 9.20 -0.16
CA TYR A 81 3.29 9.18 0.38
C TYR A 81 3.12 10.15 1.55
N ILE A 82 4.04 10.10 2.52
CA ILE A 82 4.03 11.03 3.66
C ILE A 82 4.13 12.47 3.16
N TRP A 83 5.05 12.74 2.24
CA TRP A 83 5.23 14.09 1.70
C TRP A 83 3.97 14.63 1.02
N LEU A 84 3.32 13.85 0.15
CA LEU A 84 2.08 14.29 -0.49
C LEU A 84 0.95 14.53 0.50
N ILE A 85 0.78 13.65 1.49
CA ILE A 85 -0.24 13.87 2.54
C ILE A 85 0.03 15.17 3.27
N GLU A 86 1.28 15.44 3.67
CA GLU A 86 1.63 16.70 4.34
C GLU A 86 1.32 17.91 3.46
N ARG A 87 1.55 17.83 2.14
CA ARG A 87 1.18 18.89 1.20
C ARG A 87 -0.33 19.09 1.09
N PHE A 88 -1.11 18.02 1.01
CA PHE A 88 -2.56 18.10 1.03
C PHE A 88 -3.08 18.70 2.34
N VAL A 89 -2.57 18.24 3.49
CA VAL A 89 -2.95 18.71 4.82
C VAL A 89 -2.62 20.19 5.00
N ALA A 90 -1.46 20.64 4.54
CA ALA A 90 -1.04 22.03 4.62
C ALA A 90 -1.91 22.96 3.75
N ASN A 91 -2.33 22.51 2.57
CA ASN A 91 -3.14 23.31 1.64
C ASN A 91 -4.63 23.29 1.97
N ASN A 92 -5.16 22.15 2.40
CA ASN A 92 -6.56 21.97 2.77
C ASN A 92 -6.67 21.08 4.02
N PRO A 93 -6.60 21.66 5.22
CA PRO A 93 -6.71 20.89 6.46
C PRO A 93 -8.14 20.42 6.75
N SER A 94 -9.16 20.98 6.08
CA SER A 94 -10.58 20.73 6.38
C SER A 94 -10.97 19.25 6.45
N PRO A 95 -10.46 18.33 5.59
CA PRO A 95 -10.84 16.92 5.64
C PRO A 95 -10.32 16.20 6.90
N PHE A 96 -9.38 16.81 7.62
CA PHE A 96 -8.79 16.28 8.85
C PHE A 96 -9.19 17.09 10.09
N VAL A 97 -10.04 18.10 9.97
CA VAL A 97 -10.51 18.89 11.13
C VAL A 97 -11.94 18.54 11.45
N ASN A 98 -12.82 18.56 10.44
CA ASN A 98 -14.25 18.33 10.59
C ASN A 98 -14.64 17.09 9.82
N LEU A 99 -14.45 15.91 10.43
CA LEU A 99 -14.93 14.66 9.84
C LEU A 99 -16.45 14.70 9.74
N ASN A 100 -16.95 14.75 8.52
CA ASN A 100 -18.35 14.61 8.20
C ASN A 100 -18.54 13.38 7.30
N TRP A 101 -19.78 13.10 6.91
CA TRP A 101 -20.10 11.97 6.05
C TRP A 101 -19.42 12.07 4.66
N GLU A 102 -19.07 13.28 4.21
CA GLU A 102 -18.37 13.54 2.94
C GLU A 102 -16.87 13.31 3.04
N THR A 103 -16.27 13.28 4.24
CA THR A 103 -14.81 13.15 4.40
C THR A 103 -14.40 11.88 5.14
N VAL A 104 -15.35 11.17 5.76
CA VAL A 104 -15.08 9.93 6.51
C VAL A 104 -14.44 8.83 5.65
N PHE A 105 -14.74 8.79 4.35
CA PHE A 105 -14.17 7.80 3.43
C PHE A 105 -12.67 7.98 3.18
N ILE A 106 -12.11 9.17 3.45
CA ILE A 106 -10.66 9.41 3.42
C ILE A 106 -10.00 8.68 4.58
N VAL A 107 -10.64 8.71 5.74
CA VAL A 107 -10.09 8.22 7.00
C VAL A 107 -10.20 6.71 7.14
N LYS A 108 -11.20 6.11 6.48
CA LYS A 108 -11.59 4.72 6.68
C LYS A 108 -11.65 3.92 5.38
N GLY A 109 -10.99 2.76 5.38
CA GLY A 109 -11.24 1.66 4.46
C GLY A 109 -12.27 0.68 5.03
N GLN A 110 -12.58 -0.39 4.29
CA GLN A 110 -13.60 -1.36 4.70
C GLN A 110 -13.34 -1.97 6.08
N GLU A 111 -12.09 -2.37 6.34
CA GLU A 111 -11.70 -3.07 7.58
C GLU A 111 -10.71 -2.29 8.44
N VAL A 112 -10.13 -1.21 7.89
CA VAL A 112 -8.99 -0.52 8.49
C VAL A 112 -9.19 0.99 8.50
N LEU A 113 -8.61 1.65 9.51
CA LEU A 113 -8.42 3.09 9.50
C LEU A 113 -7.09 3.44 8.84
N TYR A 114 -7.12 4.44 7.96
CA TYR A 114 -5.93 5.02 7.32
C TYR A 114 -5.39 6.20 8.12
N PHE A 115 -6.28 6.95 8.77
CA PHE A 115 -5.92 8.08 9.60
C PHE A 115 -6.63 8.03 10.95
N ALA A 116 -6.00 8.51 12.02
CA ALA A 116 -6.66 8.68 13.32
C ALA A 116 -5.94 9.73 14.18
N LYS A 117 -6.61 10.25 15.20
CA LYS A 117 -5.99 11.16 16.19
C LYS A 117 -5.10 10.46 17.22
N SER A 118 -5.13 9.12 17.29
CA SER A 118 -4.26 8.34 18.18
C SER A 118 -3.92 6.99 17.57
N LEU A 119 -2.77 6.44 17.99
CA LEU A 119 -2.31 5.11 17.56
C LEU A 119 -3.24 3.99 18.03
N LEU A 120 -3.81 4.13 19.23
CA LEU A 120 -4.78 3.18 19.78
C LEU A 120 -5.99 3.03 18.86
N VAL A 121 -6.50 4.14 18.32
CA VAL A 121 -7.63 4.12 17.39
C VAL A 121 -7.18 3.58 16.03
N LEU A 122 -6.04 4.06 15.50
CA LEU A 122 -5.52 3.65 14.19
C LEU A 122 -5.32 2.13 14.08
N PHE A 123 -4.89 1.50 15.17
CA PHE A 123 -4.58 0.08 15.26
C PHE A 123 -5.45 -0.69 16.24
N LEU A 124 -6.72 -0.29 16.41
CA LEU A 124 -7.64 -0.89 17.38
C LEU A 124 -7.70 -2.43 17.32
N GLN A 125 -7.68 -3.00 16.11
CA GLN A 125 -7.70 -4.45 15.89
C GLN A 125 -6.33 -5.12 16.09
N LYS A 126 -5.22 -4.37 15.98
CA LYS A 126 -3.84 -4.89 16.04
C LYS A 126 -2.92 -3.92 16.82
N PRO A 127 -3.12 -3.74 18.13
CA PRO A 127 -2.44 -2.68 18.90
C PRO A 127 -0.91 -2.73 18.82
N HIS A 128 -0.31 -3.92 18.75
CA HIS A 128 1.13 -4.12 18.61
C HIS A 128 1.75 -3.44 17.38
N LEU A 129 0.97 -3.17 16.32
CA LEU A 129 1.47 -2.41 15.16
C LEU A 129 1.69 -0.93 15.47
N GLY A 130 1.04 -0.38 16.51
CA GLY A 130 1.24 0.98 16.96
C GLY A 130 2.60 1.21 17.63
N GLU A 131 3.27 0.15 18.08
CA GLU A 131 4.60 0.22 18.71
C GLU A 131 5.73 0.35 17.67
N ASP A 132 5.49 -0.06 16.42
CA ASP A 132 6.49 0.01 15.36
C ASP A 132 6.37 1.36 14.59
N PRO A 133 7.37 2.25 14.69
CA PRO A 133 7.37 3.54 14.01
C PRO A 133 7.42 3.42 12.48
N ASN A 134 7.69 2.24 11.91
CA ASN A 134 7.59 2.02 10.48
C ASN A 134 6.17 1.83 9.98
N MET A 135 5.23 1.55 10.88
CA MET A 135 3.84 1.24 10.54
C MET A 135 2.97 2.50 10.48
N HIS A 136 3.44 3.63 11.01
CA HIS A 136 2.69 4.87 11.10
C HIS A 136 3.58 6.11 10.96
N HIS A 137 2.96 7.27 10.71
CA HIS A 137 3.62 8.57 10.76
C HIS A 137 2.70 9.58 11.45
N ARG A 138 3.25 10.44 12.32
CA ARG A 138 2.50 11.55 12.91
C ARG A 138 2.62 12.77 12.00
N LEU A 139 1.48 13.18 11.44
CA LEU A 139 1.36 14.33 10.56
C LEU A 139 1.50 15.65 11.32
N SER A 140 1.83 16.73 10.61
CA SER A 140 1.97 18.09 11.15
C SER A 140 0.72 18.60 11.89
N ASN A 141 -0.48 18.18 11.47
CA ASN A 141 -1.76 18.52 12.11
C ASN A 141 -2.13 17.61 13.31
N GLY A 142 -1.20 16.78 13.78
CA GLY A 142 -1.34 15.89 14.92
C GLY A 142 -2.10 14.58 14.66
N TRP A 143 -2.53 14.32 13.43
CA TRP A 143 -3.07 13.01 13.05
C TRP A 143 -1.96 11.98 12.86
N TYR A 144 -2.34 10.72 12.90
CA TYR A 144 -1.48 9.59 12.54
C TYR A 144 -1.96 9.00 11.23
N ALA A 145 -1.04 8.83 10.28
CA ALA A 145 -1.24 8.14 9.02
C ALA A 145 -0.69 6.71 9.11
N ARG A 146 -1.44 5.73 8.60
CA ARG A 146 -0.99 4.34 8.47
C ARG A 146 -0.07 4.21 7.25
N LEU A 147 1.05 3.52 7.42
CA LEU A 147 2.06 3.33 6.37
C LEU A 147 2.06 1.92 5.79
N VAL A 148 1.41 0.96 6.46
CA VAL A 148 1.32 -0.46 6.05
C VAL A 148 0.31 -0.63 4.94
N LEU A 149 0.62 -0.05 3.80
CA LEU A 149 -0.24 0.03 2.63
C LEU A 149 0.55 -0.42 1.41
N ASN A 150 -0.11 -1.18 0.53
CA ASN A 150 0.46 -1.45 -0.80
C ASN A 150 0.44 -0.16 -1.64
N GLU A 151 1.06 -0.18 -2.83
CA GLU A 151 1.15 0.99 -3.69
C GLU A 151 -0.22 1.49 -4.15
N GLU A 152 -1.10 0.57 -4.58
CA GLU A 152 -2.46 0.88 -5.04
C GLU A 152 -3.27 1.59 -3.95
N GLN A 153 -3.22 1.10 -2.72
CA GLN A 153 -3.89 1.71 -1.57
C GLN A 153 -3.36 3.12 -1.28
N LYS A 154 -2.05 3.34 -1.41
CA LYS A 154 -1.48 4.69 -1.22
C LYS A 154 -2.03 5.64 -2.27
N VAL A 155 -2.01 5.25 -3.54
CA VAL A 155 -2.54 6.06 -4.65
C VAL A 155 -4.02 6.34 -4.46
N GLU A 156 -4.82 5.30 -4.18
CA GLU A 156 -6.26 5.43 -3.93
C GLU A 156 -6.57 6.42 -2.79
N ILE A 157 -5.82 6.37 -1.68
CA ILE A 157 -5.98 7.32 -0.58
C ILE A 157 -5.62 8.74 -1.01
N LEU A 158 -4.54 8.92 -1.77
CA LEU A 158 -4.15 10.24 -2.29
C LEU A 158 -5.21 10.79 -3.25
N GLU A 159 -5.78 9.97 -4.12
CA GLU A 159 -6.89 10.34 -5.01
C GLU A 159 -8.13 10.79 -4.22
N ARG A 160 -8.49 10.07 -3.15
CA ARG A 160 -9.60 10.45 -2.26
C ARG A 160 -9.36 11.82 -1.61
N ILE A 161 -8.15 12.07 -1.10
CA ILE A 161 -7.80 13.36 -0.49
C ILE A 161 -7.83 14.48 -1.53
N ALA A 162 -7.28 14.21 -2.72
CA ALA A 162 -7.23 15.15 -3.83
C ALA A 162 -8.63 15.51 -4.32
N ALA A 163 -9.53 14.54 -4.46
CA ALA A 163 -10.91 14.77 -4.88
C ALA A 163 -11.65 15.71 -3.93
N VAL A 164 -11.56 15.47 -2.62
CA VAL A 164 -12.16 16.35 -1.60
C VAL A 164 -11.52 17.73 -1.58
N SER A 165 -10.21 17.80 -1.85
CA SER A 165 -9.45 19.05 -1.92
C SER A 165 -9.49 19.74 -3.29
N ARG A 166 -10.23 19.17 -4.26
CA ARG A 166 -10.37 19.65 -5.64
C ARG A 166 -9.05 19.77 -6.42
N PHE A 167 -8.06 18.95 -6.08
CA PHE A 167 -6.81 18.83 -6.83
C PHE A 167 -6.94 17.79 -7.95
N LYS A 168 -6.43 18.11 -9.13
CA LYS A 168 -6.44 17.24 -10.31
C LYS A 168 -5.13 16.47 -10.45
N MET A 169 -5.21 15.15 -10.56
CA MET A 169 -4.06 14.30 -10.82
C MET A 169 -3.45 14.61 -12.20
N GLY A 170 -2.13 14.63 -12.30
CA GLY A 170 -1.36 15.00 -13.49
C GLY A 170 -1.27 16.51 -13.74
N VAL A 171 -1.96 17.35 -12.96
CA VAL A 171 -1.89 18.82 -13.04
C VAL A 171 -1.42 19.40 -11.71
N ASP A 172 -2.22 19.23 -10.67
CA ASP A 172 -1.91 19.75 -9.34
C ASP A 172 -1.06 18.81 -8.52
N TRP A 173 -1.11 17.51 -8.80
CA TRP A 173 -0.30 16.52 -8.12
C TRP A 173 -0.11 15.28 -9.00
N ASP A 174 0.94 14.51 -8.75
CA ASP A 174 1.16 13.24 -9.46
C ASP A 174 1.94 12.24 -8.59
N TRP A 175 1.76 10.96 -8.90
CA TRP A 175 2.43 9.82 -8.28
C TRP A 175 3.02 8.93 -9.38
N ASN A 176 4.31 9.10 -9.66
CA ASN A 176 4.99 8.31 -10.68
C ASN A 176 6.11 7.48 -10.03
N SER A 177 5.85 6.18 -9.82
CA SER A 177 6.88 5.20 -9.43
C SER A 177 7.78 4.76 -10.59
N ARG A 178 7.44 5.18 -11.82
CA ARG A 178 8.27 5.07 -13.02
C ARG A 178 8.48 6.50 -13.47
N GLY A 179 9.68 7.04 -13.29
CA GLY A 179 10.02 8.45 -13.47
C GLY A 179 9.22 9.09 -14.61
N LEU A 180 8.71 10.30 -14.33
CA LEU A 180 8.08 11.21 -15.29
C LEU A 180 8.48 10.81 -16.71
N ALA A 181 7.54 10.29 -17.51
CA ALA A 181 7.78 10.34 -18.94
C ALA A 181 8.03 11.83 -19.24
N PRO A 182 9.24 12.21 -19.68
CA PRO A 182 9.49 13.59 -20.05
C PRO A 182 8.61 13.83 -21.28
N GLY A 183 7.49 14.53 -21.08
CA GLY A 183 6.50 14.72 -22.16
C GLY A 183 5.04 14.55 -21.78
N ARG A 184 4.63 14.78 -20.53
CA ARG A 184 3.24 15.23 -20.32
C ARG A 184 3.19 16.73 -20.61
N LEU A 185 2.99 16.95 -21.90
CA LEU A 185 2.84 18.18 -22.65
C LEU A 185 2.29 19.34 -21.82
N ASP A 186 3.02 20.45 -21.88
CA ASP A 186 2.50 21.77 -21.57
C ASP A 186 1.15 21.94 -22.32
N PRO A 187 0.06 22.33 -21.64
CA PRO A 187 -1.22 22.61 -22.28
C PRO A 187 -1.10 23.54 -23.50
N ASP A 188 -0.14 24.47 -23.48
CA ASP A 188 0.13 25.37 -24.59
C ASP A 188 0.83 24.66 -25.76
N GLU A 189 1.63 23.63 -25.52
CA GLU A 189 2.28 22.79 -26.52
C GLU A 189 1.28 21.82 -27.18
N LEU A 190 0.34 21.25 -26.42
CA LEU A 190 -0.81 20.49 -26.93
C LEU A 190 -1.75 21.34 -27.79
N LEU A 191 -2.02 22.57 -27.37
CA LEU A 191 -2.83 23.54 -28.15
C LEU A 191 -2.10 23.98 -29.42
N ARG A 192 -0.77 23.97 -29.43
CA ARG A 192 0.05 24.26 -30.61
C ARG A 192 0.00 23.10 -31.62
N GLU A 193 0.22 21.86 -31.17
CA GLU A 193 0.11 20.68 -32.02
C GLU A 193 -1.29 20.51 -32.62
N LEU A 194 -2.35 20.78 -31.85
CA LEU A 194 -3.73 20.73 -32.37
C LEU A 194 -4.02 21.80 -33.42
N LYS A 195 -3.38 22.97 -33.33
CA LYS A 195 -3.45 24.02 -34.36
C LYS A 195 -2.65 23.63 -35.61
N ASP A 196 -1.48 23.03 -35.43
CA ASP A 196 -0.60 22.60 -36.52
C ASP A 196 -1.14 21.36 -37.26
N LEU A 197 -1.94 20.51 -36.60
CA LEU A 197 -2.66 19.37 -37.19
C LEU A 197 -3.96 19.77 -37.93
N GLY A 198 -4.29 21.06 -38.00
CA GLY A 198 -5.41 21.57 -38.81
C GLY A 198 -6.81 21.20 -38.32
N LEU A 199 -6.96 20.69 -37.09
CA LEU A 199 -8.26 20.27 -36.52
C LEU A 199 -9.04 21.41 -35.84
N GLY A 200 -8.61 22.66 -36.02
CA GLY A 200 -9.20 23.86 -35.41
C GLY A 200 -10.35 24.52 -36.17
N HIS A 201 -10.96 23.88 -37.18
CA HIS A 201 -12.08 24.47 -37.93
C HIS A 201 -13.21 23.47 -38.16
N ALA A 202 -14.10 23.35 -37.17
CA ALA A 202 -15.49 22.97 -37.41
C ALA A 202 -16.38 23.40 -36.23
N ALA A 203 -16.90 24.61 -36.28
CA ALA A 203 -18.31 24.90 -35.96
C ALA A 203 -18.55 26.42 -36.01
N ASN A 204 -19.07 26.90 -37.14
CA ASN A 204 -20.05 27.97 -37.16
C ASN A 204 -20.93 27.74 -38.39
N PRO A 205 -22.21 27.41 -38.20
CA PRO A 205 -23.28 28.05 -38.92
C PRO A 205 -23.86 29.23 -38.11
#